data_AF-A0AAW2UUJ2-F1
#
_entry.id   AF-A0AAW2UUJ2-F1
#
_cell.length_a   1.000
_cell.length_b   1.000
_cell.length_c   1.000
_cell.angle_alpha   90.00
_cell.angle_beta   90.00
_cell.angle_gamma   90.00
#
_symmetry.space_group_name_H-M   'P 1'
#
loop_
_entity.id
_entity.type
_entity.pdbx_description
1 polymer ?
#
loop_
_entity_poly.entity_id
_entity_poly.type
_entity_poly.pdbx_seq_one_letter_code
_entity_poly.pdbx_strand_id
1 'polypeptide(L)'
;MFSVCINGTPHGFFKGARGLRQGDPMSPFLFVLVMEVLQLMLQQLIEQGAGFSFHWHCKELGLFQLCFADDLLLFCKVNVASVTIFKRDLDEFAKLSGLHANPQKSQLILSRSVHGIRGSLLEVLGFPEGHLPVRYLGLSLLSSRLTLSDCQPLLIKIDSRIKGWEGIQLSFAGRIQLIKLVLMSLNVYWAMAFILPKGVIREVEKCLRSFLWKGTSNVGYRKVAWHLVCRPIEEGSQGIRDILALNKALMSRHLWNMINGNCASIWVNWIFHTRFRDKSIWTVNDKSGSWGWRKILCLRHALLPHIDFKIGDGDLLSLWHDP
;
A
#
# COMPACT_ATOMS: atom_id res chain seq x y z
N MET A 1 -6.76 24.79 -22.94
CA MET A 1 -7.91 25.72 -22.96
C MET A 1 -9.01 25.08 -22.13
N PHE A 2 -9.55 25.78 -21.14
CA PHE A 2 -10.62 25.29 -20.29
C PHE A 2 -11.92 26.00 -20.64
N SER A 3 -13.05 25.32 -20.51
CA SER A 3 -14.39 25.86 -20.76
C SER A 3 -15.30 25.54 -19.57
N VAL A 4 -16.25 26.41 -19.26
CA VAL A 4 -17.20 26.18 -18.17
C VAL A 4 -18.42 25.47 -18.74
N CYS A 5 -18.82 24.35 -18.13
CA CYS A 5 -20.03 23.65 -18.56
C CYS A 5 -21.24 24.31 -17.90
N ILE A 6 -22.09 24.98 -18.68
CA ILE A 6 -23.35 25.58 -18.21
C ILE A 6 -24.48 24.81 -18.89
N ASN A 7 -25.35 24.17 -18.12
CA ASN A 7 -26.46 23.35 -18.65
C ASN A 7 -26.05 22.25 -19.64
N GLY A 8 -24.85 21.67 -19.47
CA GLY A 8 -24.34 20.60 -20.32
C GLY A 8 -23.67 21.06 -21.61
N THR A 9 -23.66 22.36 -21.90
CA THR A 9 -22.92 22.95 -23.03
C THR A 9 -21.66 23.69 -22.53
N PRO A 10 -20.50 23.49 -23.18
CA PRO A 10 -19.30 24.23 -22.85
C PRO A 10 -19.43 25.69 -23.30
N HIS A 11 -19.31 26.63 -22.37
CA HIS A 11 -19.37 28.06 -22.60
C HIS A 11 -18.04 28.74 -22.24
N GLY A 12 -17.56 29.56 -23.17
CA GLY A 12 -16.35 30.36 -23.02
C GLY A 12 -15.06 29.52 -23.03
N PHE A 13 -13.95 30.21 -23.31
CA PHE A 13 -12.63 29.62 -23.24
C PHE A 13 -11.71 30.52 -22.41
N PHE A 14 -11.04 29.92 -21.43
CA PHE A 14 -9.98 30.59 -20.71
C PHE A 14 -8.70 29.76 -20.73
N LYS A 15 -7.56 30.46 -20.71
CA LYS A 15 -6.25 29.82 -20.62
C LYS A 15 -5.98 29.48 -19.16
N GLY A 16 -5.52 28.25 -18.90
CA GLY A 16 -4.99 27.93 -17.58
C GLY A 16 -3.63 28.59 -17.40
N ALA A 17 -3.42 29.26 -16.27
CA ALA A 17 -2.15 29.90 -15.96
C ALA A 17 -1.14 28.93 -15.32
N ARG A 18 -1.61 28.03 -14.45
CA ARG A 18 -0.79 27.05 -13.71
C ARG A 18 -1.50 25.69 -13.67
N GLY A 19 -0.70 24.63 -13.59
CA GLY A 19 -1.18 23.27 -13.43
C GLY A 19 -1.28 22.49 -14.75
N LEU A 20 -1.14 21.18 -14.62
CA LEU A 20 -1.26 20.22 -15.71
C LEU A 20 -2.70 19.72 -15.80
N ARG A 21 -3.15 19.39 -17.01
CA ARG A 21 -4.52 18.94 -17.23
C ARG A 21 -4.73 17.55 -16.62
N GLN A 22 -5.72 17.41 -15.74
CA GLN A 22 -6.15 16.09 -15.27
C GLN A 22 -6.79 15.29 -16.41
N GLY A 23 -6.39 14.02 -16.55
CA GLY A 23 -6.82 13.14 -17.64
C GLY A 23 -6.00 13.25 -18.93
N ASP A 24 -5.01 14.15 -18.99
CA ASP A 24 -3.99 14.14 -20.03
C ASP A 24 -2.95 13.04 -19.73
N PRO A 25 -2.66 12.12 -20.68
CA PRO A 25 -1.71 11.03 -20.47
C PRO A 25 -0.27 11.49 -20.17
N MET A 26 0.12 12.70 -20.56
CA MET A 26 1.48 13.23 -20.30
C MET A 26 1.63 13.87 -18.92
N SER A 27 0.54 14.40 -18.36
CA SER A 27 0.57 15.11 -17.08
C SER A 27 1.21 14.31 -15.93
N PRO A 28 0.96 13.00 -15.76
CA PRO A 28 1.58 12.23 -14.69
C PRO A 28 3.11 12.15 -14.82
N PHE A 29 3.64 11.99 -16.03
CA PHE A 29 5.09 11.90 -16.26
C PHE A 29 5.78 13.22 -15.99
N LEU A 30 5.20 14.32 -16.45
CA LEU A 30 5.70 15.67 -16.15
C LEU A 30 5.70 15.95 -14.65
N PHE A 31 4.66 15.51 -13.93
CA PHE A 31 4.61 15.64 -12.49
C PHE A 31 5.71 14.81 -11.80
N VAL A 32 5.98 13.58 -12.26
CA VAL A 32 7.08 12.76 -11.74
C VAL A 32 8.43 13.45 -11.92
N LEU A 33 8.70 14.07 -13.07
CA LEU A 33 9.94 14.82 -13.30
C LEU A 33 10.09 16.01 -12.34
N VAL A 34 8.99 16.71 -12.04
CA VAL A 34 8.99 17.80 -11.04
C VAL A 34 9.28 17.25 -9.64
N MET A 35 8.71 16.09 -9.29
CA MET A 35 8.97 15.44 -7.99
C MET A 35 10.38 14.85 -7.89
N GLU A 36 11.01 14.49 -9.01
CA GLU A 36 12.42 14.08 -9.06
C GLU A 36 13.36 15.24 -8.67
N VAL A 37 13.02 16.47 -9.06
CA VAL A 37 13.75 17.67 -8.62
C VAL A 37 13.71 17.82 -7.10
N LEU A 38 12.56 17.60 -6.45
CA LEU A 38 12.47 17.61 -4.98
C LEU A 38 13.42 16.60 -4.35
N GLN A 39 13.45 15.37 -4.89
CA GLN A 39 14.33 14.32 -4.39
C GLN A 39 15.82 14.69 -4.54
N LEU A 40 16.22 15.23 -5.69
CA LEU A 40 17.60 15.64 -5.96
C LEU A 40 18.04 16.82 -5.08
N MET A 41 17.17 17.81 -4.89
CA MET A 41 17.42 18.92 -3.98
C MET A 41 17.65 18.44 -2.56
N LEU A 42 16.77 17.57 -2.06
CA LEU A 42 16.89 17.04 -0.71
C LEU A 42 18.16 16.19 -0.55
N GLN A 43 18.48 15.36 -1.54
CA GLN A 43 19.71 14.59 -1.56
C GLN A 43 20.94 15.50 -1.46
N GLN A 44 21.00 16.56 -2.27
CA GLN A 44 22.09 17.54 -2.23
C GLN A 44 22.22 18.19 -0.84
N LEU A 45 21.10 18.55 -0.20
CA LEU A 45 21.13 19.12 1.15
C LEU A 45 21.59 18.12 2.21
N ILE A 46 21.29 16.84 2.05
CA ILE A 46 21.74 15.76 2.93
C ILE A 46 23.25 15.53 2.78
N GLU A 47 23.76 15.51 1.54
CA GLU A 47 25.19 15.32 1.25
C GLU A 47 26.05 16.50 1.72
N GLN A 48 25.56 17.73 1.59
CA GLN A 48 26.24 18.93 2.05
C GLN A 48 26.06 19.19 3.55
N GLY A 49 25.01 18.66 4.16
CA GLY A 49 24.61 18.97 5.52
C GLY A 49 25.14 17.97 6.54
N ALA A 50 26.17 18.36 7.30
CA ALA A 50 26.71 17.56 8.41
C ALA A 50 25.71 17.26 9.55
N GLY A 51 24.48 17.78 9.48
CA GLY A 51 23.43 17.64 10.49
C GLY A 51 22.36 16.59 10.19
N PHE A 52 22.27 16.06 8.96
CA PHE A 52 21.25 15.06 8.64
C PHE A 52 21.62 13.71 9.24
N SER A 53 20.64 13.03 9.82
CA SER A 53 20.81 11.66 10.29
C SER A 53 19.67 10.79 9.78
N PHE A 54 20.03 9.73 9.07
CA PHE A 54 19.06 8.73 8.63
C PHE A 54 18.40 8.04 9.81
N HIS A 55 17.14 7.65 9.62
CA HIS A 55 16.52 6.68 10.49
C HIS A 55 17.36 5.39 10.50
N TRP A 56 17.54 4.74 11.65
CA TRP A 56 18.47 3.62 11.81
C TRP A 56 18.17 2.42 10.90
N HIS A 57 16.89 2.16 10.58
CA HIS A 57 16.51 1.15 9.60
C HIS A 57 16.69 1.57 8.13
N CYS A 58 16.98 2.83 7.87
CA CYS A 58 17.08 3.36 6.52
C CYS A 58 18.51 3.77 6.15
N LYS A 59 19.41 3.82 7.13
CA LYS A 59 20.79 4.31 6.99
C LYS A 59 21.58 3.54 5.93
N GLU A 60 21.55 2.22 5.97
CA GLU A 60 22.31 1.36 5.03
C GLU A 60 21.91 1.60 3.56
N LEU A 61 20.65 1.96 3.31
CA LEU A 61 20.13 2.24 1.97
C LEU A 61 20.11 3.72 1.62
N GLY A 62 20.51 4.61 2.53
CA GLY A 62 20.29 6.04 2.35
C GLY A 62 18.81 6.40 2.13
N LEU A 63 17.87 5.61 2.65
CA LEU A 63 16.44 5.81 2.37
C LEU A 63 15.85 6.94 3.23
N PHE A 64 15.64 8.11 2.64
CA PHE A 64 15.04 9.26 3.33
C PHE A 64 13.64 9.64 2.82
N GLN A 65 13.21 9.08 1.68
CA GLN A 65 11.99 9.49 0.99
C GLN A 65 11.31 8.33 0.27
N LEU A 66 9.99 8.30 0.27
CA LEU A 66 9.14 7.50 -0.62
C LEU A 66 8.05 8.40 -1.22
N CYS A 67 7.88 8.33 -2.54
CA CYS A 67 6.91 9.15 -3.27
C CYS A 67 5.94 8.28 -4.05
N PHE A 68 4.66 8.64 -4.02
CA PHE A 68 3.68 8.15 -4.97
C PHE A 68 2.78 9.31 -5.40
N ALA A 69 2.99 9.81 -6.61
CA ALA A 69 2.40 11.08 -7.05
C ALA A 69 2.65 12.17 -5.98
N ASP A 70 1.59 12.80 -5.46
CA ASP A 70 1.64 13.84 -4.44
C ASP A 70 1.77 13.32 -3.00
N ASP A 71 1.60 12.02 -2.78
CA ASP A 71 1.74 11.40 -1.47
C ASP A 71 3.23 11.13 -1.14
N LEU A 72 3.78 11.97 -0.26
CA LEU A 72 5.17 11.95 0.17
C LEU A 72 5.33 11.38 1.60
N LEU A 73 6.29 10.46 1.79
CA LEU A 73 6.76 10.02 3.10
C LEU A 73 8.24 10.36 3.26
N LEU A 74 8.58 11.10 4.31
CA LEU A 74 9.95 11.49 4.65
C LEU A 74 10.40 10.79 5.94
N PHE A 75 11.63 10.29 5.96
CA PHE A 75 12.20 9.51 7.05
C PHE A 75 13.53 10.10 7.52
N CYS A 76 13.65 10.38 8.80
CA CYS A 76 14.91 10.78 9.42
C CYS A 76 15.01 10.24 10.86
N LYS A 77 16.20 10.34 11.45
CA LYS A 77 16.39 10.20 12.90
C LYS A 77 15.70 11.37 13.58
N VAL A 78 15.13 11.12 14.75
CA VAL A 78 14.49 12.18 15.53
C VAL A 78 15.55 13.14 16.08
N ASN A 79 15.76 14.25 15.39
CA ASN A 79 16.55 15.40 15.85
C ASN A 79 16.10 16.67 15.11
N VAL A 80 16.41 17.84 15.68
CA VAL A 80 15.99 19.12 15.12
C VAL A 80 16.68 19.39 13.78
N ALA A 81 17.98 19.11 13.67
CA ALA A 81 18.77 19.37 12.47
C ALA A 81 18.22 18.70 11.20
N SER A 82 17.80 17.42 11.27
CA SER A 82 17.26 16.68 10.12
C SER A 82 15.89 17.22 9.71
N VAL A 83 15.04 17.57 10.69
CA VAL A 83 13.72 18.16 10.41
C VAL A 83 13.86 19.57 9.84
N THR A 84 14.84 20.36 10.28
CA THR A 84 15.17 21.66 9.69
C THR A 84 15.61 21.52 8.23
N ILE A 85 16.38 20.49 7.90
CA ILE A 85 16.78 20.21 6.51
C ILE A 85 15.54 19.90 5.65
N PHE A 86 14.63 19.05 6.13
CA PHE A 86 13.37 18.79 5.42
C PHE A 86 12.52 20.06 5.24
N LYS A 87 12.38 20.89 6.27
CA LYS A 87 11.62 22.14 6.15
C LYS A 87 12.23 23.07 5.12
N ARG A 88 13.56 23.25 5.15
CA ARG A 88 14.29 24.09 4.20
C ARG A 88 14.10 23.60 2.76
N ASP A 89 14.22 22.30 2.54
CA ASP A 89 14.02 21.68 1.24
C ASP A 89 12.60 21.90 0.71
N LEU A 90 11.58 21.59 1.53
CA LEU A 90 10.17 21.80 1.17
C LEU A 90 9.86 23.27 0.85
N ASP A 91 10.41 24.22 1.61
CA ASP A 91 10.21 25.64 1.36
C ASP A 91 10.89 26.10 0.07
N GLU A 92 12.11 25.64 -0.19
CA GLU A 92 12.85 26.00 -1.39
C GLU A 92 12.21 25.40 -2.64
N PHE A 93 11.83 24.12 -2.57
CA PHE A 93 11.06 23.47 -3.63
C PHE A 93 9.74 24.18 -3.90
N ALA A 94 9.03 24.62 -2.86
CA ALA A 94 7.78 25.35 -3.02
C ALA A 94 7.98 26.72 -3.69
N LYS A 95 9.08 27.43 -3.40
CA LYS A 95 9.41 28.69 -4.10
C LYS A 95 9.72 28.46 -5.58
N LEU A 96 10.46 27.39 -5.91
CA LEU A 96 10.88 27.10 -7.28
C LEU A 96 9.74 26.54 -8.14
N SER A 97 8.95 25.60 -7.60
CA SER A 97 7.90 24.90 -8.34
C SER A 97 6.51 25.55 -8.22
N GLY A 98 6.29 26.32 -7.15
CA GLY A 98 4.95 26.79 -6.75
C GLY A 98 4.08 25.69 -6.11
N LEU A 99 4.61 24.49 -5.86
CA LEU A 99 3.91 23.39 -5.20
C LEU A 99 4.13 23.45 -3.68
N HIS A 100 3.05 23.61 -2.93
CA HIS A 100 3.11 23.68 -1.48
C HIS A 100 2.57 22.40 -0.84
N ALA A 101 3.25 21.91 0.19
CA ALA A 101 2.72 20.87 1.06
C ALA A 101 1.43 21.36 1.73
N ASN A 102 0.40 20.51 1.75
CA ASN A 102 -0.87 20.86 2.38
C ASN A 102 -0.78 20.66 3.91
N PRO A 103 -0.81 21.71 4.74
CA PRO A 103 -0.62 21.56 6.19
C PRO A 103 -1.75 20.78 6.89
N GLN A 104 -2.94 20.71 6.29
CA GLN A 104 -4.08 19.97 6.84
C GLN A 104 -3.97 18.46 6.59
N LYS A 105 -3.22 18.06 5.56
CA LYS A 105 -2.99 16.65 5.19
C LYS A 105 -1.62 16.14 5.64
N SER A 106 -0.66 17.04 5.81
CA SER A 106 0.70 16.72 6.23
C SER A 106 0.75 16.56 7.74
N GLN A 107 1.45 15.54 8.21
CA GLN A 107 1.54 15.23 9.64
C GLN A 107 2.95 14.77 10.00
N LEU A 108 3.41 15.15 11.19
CA LEU A 108 4.63 14.63 11.78
C LEU A 108 4.31 13.44 12.69
N ILE A 109 4.81 12.25 12.35
CA ILE A 109 4.65 11.05 13.18
C ILE A 109 5.96 10.78 13.91
N LEU A 110 5.93 10.84 15.24
CA LEU A 110 7.10 10.60 16.09
C LEU A 110 7.07 9.22 16.74
N SER A 111 8.25 8.64 16.95
CA SER A 111 8.36 7.43 17.78
C SER A 111 8.02 7.75 19.23
N ARG A 112 7.39 6.79 19.94
CA ARG A 112 6.94 6.97 21.34
C ARG A 112 8.05 7.33 22.34
N SER A 113 9.30 7.03 22.01
CA SER A 113 10.47 7.24 22.87
C SER A 113 11.03 8.66 22.86
N VAL A 114 10.35 9.62 22.23
CA VAL A 114 10.84 11.00 22.05
C VAL A 114 10.32 11.88 23.19
N HIS A 115 11.22 12.30 24.06
CA HIS A 115 10.93 13.23 25.16
C HIS A 115 11.74 14.53 24.98
N GLY A 116 11.18 15.66 25.40
CA GLY A 116 11.86 16.96 25.46
C GLY A 116 11.96 17.75 24.14
N ILE A 117 12.08 17.10 22.99
CA ILE A 117 12.28 17.79 21.69
C ILE A 117 11.02 17.90 20.81
N ARG A 118 9.91 17.29 21.23
CA ARG A 118 8.66 17.19 20.45
C ARG A 118 8.12 18.55 20.00
N GLY A 119 8.04 19.51 20.92
CA GLY A 119 7.53 20.87 20.62
C GLY A 119 8.37 21.57 19.56
N SER A 120 9.70 21.54 19.72
CA SER A 120 10.63 22.14 18.76
C SER A 120 10.52 21.52 17.36
N LEU A 121 10.31 20.21 17.25
CA LEU A 121 10.14 19.55 15.93
C LEU A 121 8.84 19.98 15.24
N LEU A 122 7.75 20.10 15.98
CA LEU A 122 6.46 20.56 15.45
C LEU A 122 6.52 22.02 15.03
N GLU A 123 7.19 22.87 15.81
CA GLU A 123 7.39 24.29 15.52
C GLU A 123 8.23 24.47 14.24
N VAL A 124 9.35 23.75 14.12
CA VAL A 124 10.22 23.82 12.94
C VAL A 124 9.49 23.37 11.67
N LEU A 125 8.78 22.23 11.73
CA LEU A 125 8.14 21.69 10.53
C LEU A 125 6.83 22.40 10.18
N GLY A 126 6.11 22.91 11.19
CA GLY A 126 4.83 23.59 11.02
C GLY A 126 3.65 22.67 10.68
N PHE A 127 3.81 21.36 10.87
CA PHE A 127 2.74 20.37 10.66
C PHE A 127 2.17 19.86 11.98
N PRO A 128 0.86 19.56 12.04
CA PRO A 128 0.28 18.94 13.22
C PRO A 128 0.89 17.56 13.44
N GLU A 129 0.85 17.13 14.69
CA GLU A 129 1.28 15.79 15.03
C GLU A 129 0.26 14.74 14.58
N GLY A 130 0.77 13.68 13.96
CA GLY A 130 0.00 12.51 13.56
C GLY A 130 0.27 11.30 14.43
N HIS A 131 -0.67 10.36 14.41
CA HIS A 131 -0.55 9.08 15.13
C HIS A 131 -0.93 7.92 14.21
N LEU A 132 -0.20 6.81 14.32
CA LEU A 132 -0.58 5.58 13.65
C LEU A 132 -1.84 4.98 14.34
N PRO A 133 -2.80 4.44 13.57
CA PRO A 133 -2.75 4.25 12.12
C PRO A 133 -3.10 5.49 11.30
N VAL A 134 -2.35 5.71 10.21
CA VAL A 134 -2.62 6.77 9.22
C VAL A 134 -2.97 6.15 7.87
N ARG A 135 -3.91 6.76 7.14
CA ARG A 135 -4.30 6.29 5.81
C ARG A 135 -3.28 6.74 4.76
N TYR A 136 -2.72 5.80 4.02
CA TYR A 136 -1.78 6.03 2.92
C TYR A 136 -2.18 5.14 1.73
N LEU A 137 -2.30 5.73 0.53
CA LEU A 137 -2.76 5.02 -0.69
C LEU A 137 -4.06 4.23 -0.48
N GLY A 138 -4.97 4.76 0.33
CA GLY A 138 -6.24 4.10 0.63
C GLY A 138 -6.18 2.92 1.61
N LEU A 139 -5.01 2.60 2.18
CA LEU A 139 -4.79 1.57 3.19
C LEU A 139 -4.32 2.19 4.52
N SER A 140 -4.54 1.49 5.63
CA SER A 140 -4.07 1.96 6.95
C SER A 140 -2.62 1.51 7.20
N LEU A 141 -1.69 2.44 7.38
CA LEU A 141 -0.35 2.16 7.88
C LEU A 141 -0.46 1.78 9.36
N LEU A 142 -0.18 0.52 9.66
CA LEU A 142 -0.38 -0.08 10.98
C LEU A 142 0.96 -0.51 11.57
N SER A 143 1.16 -0.20 12.86
CA SER A 143 2.26 -0.78 13.65
C SER A 143 1.87 -2.07 14.37
N SER A 144 0.56 -2.35 14.45
CA SER A 144 -0.05 -3.46 15.17
C SER A 144 -0.61 -4.53 14.22
N ARG A 145 -1.25 -5.55 14.80
CA ARG A 145 -1.99 -6.57 14.04
C ARG A 145 -3.23 -5.92 13.39
N LEU A 146 -3.45 -6.23 12.12
CA LEU A 146 -4.66 -5.83 11.39
C LEU A 146 -5.90 -6.41 12.08
N THR A 147 -6.82 -5.53 12.46
CA THR A 147 -8.09 -5.86 13.11
C THR A 147 -9.27 -5.75 12.15
N LEU A 148 -10.46 -6.17 12.61
CA LEU A 148 -11.68 -6.00 11.83
C LEU A 148 -12.07 -4.52 11.71
N SER A 149 -11.86 -3.70 12.75
CA SER A 149 -12.10 -2.25 12.69
C SER A 149 -11.25 -1.57 11.63
N ASP A 150 -9.98 -1.97 11.49
CA ASP A 150 -9.09 -1.41 10.47
C ASP A 150 -9.56 -1.72 9.04
N CYS A 151 -10.32 -2.81 8.85
CA CYS A 151 -10.86 -3.23 7.57
C CYS A 151 -12.29 -2.73 7.30
N GLN A 152 -12.88 -1.94 8.20
CA GLN A 152 -14.20 -1.33 7.99
C GLN A 152 -14.28 -0.52 6.68
N PRO A 153 -13.26 0.27 6.28
CA PRO A 153 -13.29 0.98 5.00
C PRO A 153 -13.46 0.06 3.79
N LEU A 154 -12.91 -1.16 3.82
CA LEU A 154 -13.11 -2.15 2.77
C LEU A 154 -14.57 -2.60 2.71
N LEU A 155 -15.15 -2.96 3.87
CA LEU A 155 -16.54 -3.41 3.97
C LEU A 155 -17.52 -2.33 3.51
N ILE A 156 -17.32 -1.09 3.97
CA ILE A 156 -18.14 0.07 3.56
C ILE A 156 -18.02 0.31 2.05
N LYS A 157 -16.83 0.17 1.47
CA LYS A 157 -16.63 0.35 0.03
C LYS A 157 -17.32 -0.75 -0.79
N ILE A 158 -17.28 -1.99 -0.32
CA ILE A 158 -18.01 -3.11 -0.95
C ILE A 158 -19.53 -2.86 -0.86
N ASP A 159 -20.02 -2.51 0.32
CA ASP A 159 -21.45 -2.22 0.56
C ASP A 159 -21.94 -1.04 -0.30
N SER A 160 -21.17 0.05 -0.36
CA SER A 160 -21.45 1.20 -1.21
C SER A 160 -21.52 0.85 -2.70
N ARG A 161 -20.65 -0.04 -3.19
CA ARG A 161 -20.73 -0.53 -4.58
C ARG A 161 -21.99 -1.36 -4.81
N ILE A 162 -22.35 -2.23 -3.87
CA ILE A 162 -23.57 -3.04 -3.95
C ILE A 162 -24.82 -2.16 -3.95
N LYS A 163 -24.89 -1.18 -3.04
CA LYS A 163 -25.97 -0.18 -2.98
C LYS A 163 -26.06 0.67 -4.24
N GLY A 164 -24.92 0.99 -4.86
CA GLY A 164 -24.89 1.69 -6.14
C GLY A 164 -25.54 0.92 -7.30
N TRP A 165 -25.83 -0.38 -7.13
CA TRP A 165 -26.59 -1.18 -8.09
C TRP A 165 -28.05 -1.41 -7.65
N GLU A 166 -28.51 -0.74 -6.59
CA GLU A 166 -29.93 -0.70 -6.26
C GLU A 166 -30.74 -0.09 -7.41
N GLY A 167 -31.88 -0.69 -7.73
CA GLY A 167 -32.71 -0.30 -8.87
C GLY A 167 -32.30 -0.93 -10.22
N ILE A 168 -31.10 -1.52 -10.34
CA ILE A 168 -30.71 -2.26 -11.54
C ILE A 168 -31.18 -3.71 -11.43
N GLN A 169 -32.02 -4.16 -12.36
CA GLN A 169 -32.42 -5.57 -12.44
C GLN A 169 -31.28 -6.43 -12.99
N LEU A 170 -30.49 -7.00 -12.09
CA LEU A 170 -29.35 -7.83 -12.44
C LEU A 170 -29.72 -9.33 -12.49
N SER A 171 -29.42 -9.97 -13.62
CA SER A 171 -29.48 -11.43 -13.72
C SER A 171 -28.49 -12.09 -12.76
N PHE A 172 -28.67 -13.39 -12.50
CA PHE A 172 -27.73 -14.15 -11.66
C PHE A 172 -26.30 -14.12 -12.24
N ALA A 173 -26.16 -14.32 -13.55
CA ALA A 173 -24.89 -14.21 -14.25
C ALA A 173 -24.29 -12.79 -14.16
N GLY A 174 -25.12 -11.75 -14.28
CA GLY A 174 -24.69 -10.35 -14.12
C GLY A 174 -24.11 -10.08 -12.73
N ARG A 175 -24.75 -10.61 -11.67
CA ARG A 175 -24.25 -10.51 -10.28
C ARG A 175 -22.90 -11.20 -10.10
N ILE A 176 -22.72 -12.40 -10.68
CA ILE A 176 -21.43 -13.10 -10.66
C ILE A 176 -20.36 -12.25 -11.32
N GLN A 177 -20.67 -11.67 -12.48
CA GLN A 177 -19.71 -10.85 -13.22
C GLN A 177 -19.28 -9.61 -12.42
N LEU A 178 -20.23 -8.93 -11.77
CA LEU A 178 -19.93 -7.78 -10.90
C LEU A 178 -19.10 -8.19 -9.67
N ILE A 179 -19.36 -9.35 -9.08
CA ILE A 179 -18.52 -9.88 -8.00
C ILE A 179 -17.09 -10.08 -8.50
N LYS A 180 -16.92 -10.77 -9.63
CA LYS A 180 -15.59 -11.10 -10.19
C LYS A 180 -14.77 -9.86 -10.57
N LEU A 181 -15.39 -8.89 -11.24
CA LEU A 181 -14.66 -7.73 -11.79
C LEU A 181 -14.52 -6.59 -10.78
N VAL A 182 -15.57 -6.31 -10.00
CA VAL A 182 -15.63 -5.10 -9.16
C VAL A 182 -15.38 -5.44 -7.70
N LEU A 183 -16.12 -6.38 -7.11
CA LEU A 183 -16.01 -6.61 -5.67
C LEU A 183 -14.73 -7.39 -5.31
N MET A 184 -14.32 -8.35 -6.13
CA MET A 184 -13.09 -9.10 -5.92
C MET A 184 -11.85 -8.23 -6.14
N SER A 185 -11.86 -7.25 -7.05
CA SER A 185 -10.72 -6.36 -7.26
C SER A 185 -10.45 -5.45 -6.06
N LEU A 186 -11.50 -5.00 -5.36
CA LEU A 186 -11.37 -4.29 -4.07
C LEU A 186 -10.68 -5.16 -3.01
N ASN A 187 -11.04 -6.44 -2.95
CA ASN A 187 -10.43 -7.40 -2.03
C ASN A 187 -8.98 -7.70 -2.39
N VAL A 188 -8.67 -7.86 -3.68
CA VAL A 188 -7.31 -8.07 -4.18
C VAL A 188 -6.40 -6.94 -3.73
N TYR A 189 -6.83 -5.68 -3.85
CA TYR A 189 -6.03 -4.52 -3.43
C TYR A 189 -5.58 -4.61 -1.96
N TRP A 190 -6.48 -4.98 -1.05
CA TRP A 190 -6.17 -5.17 0.37
C TRP A 190 -5.36 -6.44 0.62
N ALA A 191 -5.70 -7.54 -0.05
CA ALA A 191 -5.03 -8.84 0.08
C ALA A 191 -3.60 -8.84 -0.49
N MET A 192 -3.26 -7.88 -1.35
CA MET A 192 -1.89 -7.65 -1.82
C MET A 192 -1.00 -6.99 -0.77
N ALA A 193 -1.58 -6.21 0.16
CA ALA A 193 -0.82 -5.48 1.17
C ALA A 193 -0.81 -6.18 2.53
N PHE A 194 -1.89 -6.88 2.88
CA PHE A 194 -2.07 -7.48 4.20
C PHE A 194 -2.49 -8.93 4.13
N ILE A 195 -2.07 -9.71 5.13
CA ILE A 195 -2.69 -10.99 5.45
C ILE A 195 -4.00 -10.71 6.19
N LEU A 196 -5.12 -10.92 5.51
CA LEU A 196 -6.44 -10.58 6.00
C LEU A 196 -6.86 -11.52 7.15
N PRO A 197 -7.35 -10.99 8.28
CA PRO A 197 -7.90 -11.82 9.34
C PRO A 197 -9.08 -12.65 8.84
N LYS A 198 -9.19 -13.91 9.28
CA LYS A 198 -10.32 -14.79 8.92
C LYS A 198 -11.69 -14.15 9.20
N GLY A 199 -11.81 -13.33 10.25
CA GLY A 199 -13.04 -12.59 10.55
C GLY A 199 -13.43 -11.59 9.46
N VAL A 200 -12.45 -10.86 8.91
CA VAL A 200 -12.67 -9.91 7.81
C VAL A 200 -13.08 -10.66 6.55
N ILE A 201 -12.40 -11.76 6.22
CA ILE A 201 -12.73 -12.62 5.08
C ILE A 201 -14.19 -13.10 5.19
N ARG A 202 -14.61 -13.57 6.37
CA ARG A 202 -15.99 -14.02 6.59
C ARG A 202 -17.03 -12.92 6.37
N GLU A 203 -16.77 -11.69 6.84
CA GLU A 203 -17.71 -10.58 6.63
C GLU A 203 -17.76 -10.17 5.15
N VAL A 204 -16.62 -10.16 4.45
CA VAL A 204 -16.61 -9.94 2.99
C VAL A 204 -17.42 -11.02 2.27
N GLU A 205 -17.13 -12.30 2.53
CA GLU A 205 -17.85 -13.42 1.90
C GLU A 205 -19.35 -13.37 2.20
N LYS A 206 -19.73 -12.94 3.40
CA LYS A 206 -21.13 -12.73 3.77
C LYS A 206 -21.79 -11.66 2.91
N CYS A 207 -21.12 -10.53 2.66
CA CYS A 207 -21.60 -9.48 1.75
C CYS A 207 -21.72 -10.01 0.31
N LEU A 208 -20.67 -10.63 -0.23
CA LEU A 208 -20.66 -11.19 -1.59
C LEU A 208 -21.75 -12.25 -1.76
N ARG A 209 -21.92 -13.14 -0.78
CA ARG A 209 -22.95 -14.18 -0.76
C ARG A 209 -24.35 -13.59 -0.68
N SER A 210 -24.54 -12.55 0.13
CA SER A 210 -25.83 -11.86 0.21
C SER A 210 -26.20 -11.26 -1.14
N PHE A 211 -25.27 -10.52 -1.75
CA PHE A 211 -25.46 -9.92 -3.05
C PHE A 211 -25.70 -10.96 -4.16
N LEU A 212 -24.94 -12.06 -4.19
CA LEU A 212 -25.09 -13.09 -5.20
C LEU A 212 -26.50 -13.69 -5.22
N TRP A 213 -27.05 -14.02 -4.04
CA TRP A 213 -28.32 -14.75 -3.95
C TRP A 213 -29.53 -13.81 -3.86
N LYS A 214 -29.45 -12.78 -3.01
CA LYS A 214 -30.56 -11.86 -2.74
C LYS A 214 -30.54 -10.61 -3.63
N GLY A 215 -29.43 -10.37 -4.34
CA GLY A 215 -29.22 -9.12 -5.07
C GLY A 215 -29.19 -7.96 -4.09
N THR A 216 -29.90 -6.91 -4.45
CA THR A 216 -30.14 -5.72 -3.62
C THR A 216 -31.46 -5.81 -2.84
N SER A 217 -32.20 -6.89 -3.00
CA SER A 217 -33.45 -7.12 -2.27
C SER A 217 -33.19 -7.87 -0.95
N ASN A 218 -34.09 -7.74 0.03
CA ASN A 218 -34.02 -8.52 1.27
C ASN A 218 -34.57 -9.95 1.10
N VAL A 219 -35.14 -10.28 -0.07
CA VAL A 219 -35.84 -11.53 -0.36
C VAL A 219 -34.95 -12.44 -1.20
N GLY A 220 -34.72 -13.67 -0.74
CA GLY A 220 -33.93 -14.65 -1.47
C GLY A 220 -33.26 -15.70 -0.58
N TYR A 221 -33.22 -16.94 -1.06
CA TYR A 221 -32.66 -18.08 -0.33
C TYR A 221 -31.28 -18.47 -0.88
N ARG A 222 -30.40 -18.90 0.02
CA ARG A 222 -29.04 -19.34 -0.33
C ARG A 222 -29.12 -20.79 -0.82
N LYS A 223 -28.84 -21.01 -2.10
CA LYS A 223 -28.98 -22.34 -2.73
C LYS A 223 -27.74 -23.21 -2.60
N VAL A 224 -26.55 -22.62 -2.61
CA VAL A 224 -25.28 -23.34 -2.64
C VAL A 224 -24.32 -22.81 -1.57
N ALA A 225 -23.56 -23.70 -0.94
CA ALA A 225 -22.51 -23.35 0.01
C ALA A 225 -21.41 -22.53 -0.67
N TRP A 226 -20.91 -21.48 -0.01
CA TRP A 226 -19.97 -20.53 -0.63
C TRP A 226 -18.69 -21.19 -1.15
N HIS A 227 -18.12 -22.12 -0.39
CA HIS A 227 -16.90 -22.85 -0.81
C HIS A 227 -17.10 -23.66 -2.10
N LEU A 228 -18.32 -24.11 -2.42
CA LEU A 228 -18.62 -24.79 -3.69
C LEU A 228 -18.70 -23.81 -4.85
N VAL A 229 -19.19 -22.59 -4.60
CA VAL A 229 -19.19 -21.51 -5.59
C VAL A 229 -17.76 -21.09 -5.94
N CYS A 230 -16.83 -21.24 -4.99
CA CYS A 230 -15.44 -20.82 -5.11
C CYS A 230 -14.47 -21.82 -5.74
N ARG A 231 -14.96 -22.99 -6.14
CA ARG A 231 -14.14 -23.99 -6.83
C ARG A 231 -13.65 -23.48 -8.21
N PRO A 232 -12.77 -24.22 -8.88
CA PRO A 232 -12.41 -23.94 -10.27
C PRO A 232 -13.62 -24.10 -11.22
N ILE A 233 -13.60 -23.42 -12.37
CA ILE A 233 -14.73 -23.48 -13.34
C ILE A 233 -14.83 -24.90 -13.93
N GLU A 234 -13.68 -25.57 -14.05
CA GLU A 234 -13.50 -26.95 -14.49
C GLU A 234 -14.27 -27.95 -13.60
N GLU A 235 -14.49 -27.61 -12.33
CA GLU A 235 -15.30 -28.39 -11.39
C GLU A 235 -16.80 -28.01 -11.42
N GLY A 236 -17.26 -27.29 -12.45
CA GLY A 236 -18.67 -26.88 -12.61
C GLY A 236 -19.11 -25.73 -11.70
N SER A 237 -18.16 -24.98 -11.16
CA SER A 237 -18.43 -23.84 -10.28
C SER A 237 -18.63 -22.52 -11.04
N GLN A 238 -18.80 -21.43 -10.30
CA GLN A 238 -18.94 -20.09 -10.87
C GLN A 238 -17.60 -19.34 -10.99
N GLY A 239 -16.45 -19.95 -10.66
CA GLY A 239 -15.12 -19.35 -10.84
C GLY A 239 -14.85 -18.10 -10.00
N ILE A 240 -15.50 -17.98 -8.83
CA ILE A 240 -15.21 -16.91 -7.86
C ILE A 240 -14.03 -17.37 -7.01
N ARG A 241 -12.90 -16.68 -7.04
CA ARG A 241 -11.72 -17.13 -6.28
C ARG A 241 -11.97 -17.09 -4.77
N ASP A 242 -11.56 -18.16 -4.07
CA ASP A 242 -11.53 -18.20 -2.61
C ASP A 242 -10.58 -17.10 -2.07
N ILE A 243 -11.10 -16.25 -1.19
CA ILE A 243 -10.38 -15.05 -0.73
C ILE A 243 -9.18 -15.44 0.12
N LEU A 244 -9.29 -16.51 0.93
CA LEU A 244 -8.21 -16.96 1.79
C LEU A 244 -7.05 -17.52 0.97
N ALA A 245 -7.34 -18.39 0.00
CA ALA A 245 -6.37 -18.94 -0.93
C ALA A 245 -5.71 -17.84 -1.76
N LEU A 246 -6.50 -16.90 -2.29
CA LEU A 246 -6.01 -15.76 -3.05
C LEU A 246 -5.09 -14.87 -2.22
N ASN A 247 -5.44 -14.57 -0.96
CA ASN A 247 -4.60 -13.77 -0.08
C ASN A 247 -3.28 -14.47 0.24
N LYS A 248 -3.30 -15.79 0.52
CA LYS A 248 -2.06 -16.57 0.69
C LYS A 248 -1.19 -16.53 -0.56
N ALA A 249 -1.75 -16.72 -1.75
CA ALA A 249 -1.02 -16.69 -3.01
C ALA A 249 -0.38 -15.31 -3.27
N LEU A 250 -1.15 -14.22 -3.11
CA LEU A 250 -0.66 -12.85 -3.28
C LEU A 250 0.47 -12.50 -2.29
N MET A 251 0.36 -12.97 -1.05
CA MET A 251 1.40 -12.75 -0.04
C MET A 251 2.62 -13.65 -0.24
N SER A 252 2.44 -14.83 -0.83
CA SER A 252 3.54 -15.72 -1.20
C SER A 252 4.38 -15.14 -2.34
N ARG A 253 3.78 -14.33 -3.23
CA ARG A 253 4.53 -13.57 -4.24
C ARG A 253 5.56 -12.61 -3.62
N HIS A 254 5.23 -11.98 -2.49
CA HIS A 254 6.19 -11.14 -1.77
C HIS A 254 7.35 -11.96 -1.22
N LEU A 255 7.04 -13.14 -0.66
CA LEU A 255 8.05 -14.07 -0.18
C LEU A 255 8.96 -14.54 -1.33
N TRP A 256 8.37 -14.86 -2.50
CA TRP A 256 9.09 -15.23 -3.70
C TRP A 256 10.05 -14.12 -4.18
N ASN A 257 9.60 -12.87 -4.18
CA ASN A 257 10.47 -11.74 -4.53
C ASN A 257 11.68 -11.59 -3.58
N MET A 258 11.52 -11.96 -2.30
CA MET A 258 12.65 -12.02 -1.37
C MET A 258 13.57 -13.20 -1.68
N ILE A 259 13.02 -14.39 -1.94
CA ILE A 259 13.80 -15.61 -2.22
C ILE A 259 14.66 -15.42 -3.47
N ASN A 260 14.08 -14.86 -4.54
CA ASN A 260 14.80 -14.59 -5.79
C ASN A 260 15.79 -13.42 -5.69
N GLY A 261 15.89 -12.75 -4.54
CA GLY A 261 16.80 -11.62 -4.38
C GLY A 261 16.53 -10.49 -5.37
N ASN A 262 15.26 -10.16 -5.63
CA ASN A 262 14.93 -9.06 -6.56
C ASN A 262 15.28 -7.70 -5.94
N CYS A 263 16.57 -7.36 -5.99
CA CYS A 263 17.16 -6.14 -5.42
C CYS A 263 16.70 -4.86 -6.12
N ALA A 264 16.04 -4.94 -7.28
CA ALA A 264 15.44 -3.78 -7.94
C ALA A 264 14.28 -3.18 -7.12
N SER A 265 13.70 -3.97 -6.21
CA SER A 265 12.61 -3.50 -5.37
C SER A 265 13.13 -2.92 -4.05
N ILE A 266 12.87 -1.63 -3.81
CA ILE A 266 13.32 -0.90 -2.61
C ILE A 266 12.95 -1.64 -1.32
N TRP A 267 11.74 -2.17 -1.23
CA TRP A 267 11.28 -2.85 -0.01
C TRP A 267 11.95 -4.22 0.19
N VAL A 268 12.26 -4.95 -0.89
CA VAL A 268 13.04 -6.22 -0.81
C VAL A 268 14.45 -5.90 -0.33
N ASN A 269 15.10 -4.93 -0.97
CA ASN A 269 16.44 -4.47 -0.59
C ASN A 269 16.47 -3.99 0.88
N TRP A 270 15.45 -3.24 1.30
CA TRP A 270 15.31 -2.79 2.69
C TRP A 270 15.19 -3.95 3.68
N ILE A 271 14.46 -5.01 3.33
CA ILE A 271 14.35 -6.21 4.17
C ILE A 271 15.69 -6.94 4.24
N PHE A 272 16.46 -7.02 3.15
CA PHE A 272 17.80 -7.61 3.15
C PHE A 272 18.73 -6.95 4.16
N HIS A 273 18.89 -5.64 4.07
CA HIS A 273 19.77 -4.91 4.99
C HIS A 273 19.26 -4.87 6.43
N THR A 274 17.94 -4.81 6.65
CA THR A 274 17.39 -4.62 8.01
C THR A 274 17.07 -5.92 8.74
N ARG A 275 16.67 -6.97 8.03
CA ARG A 275 16.11 -8.21 8.59
C ARG A 275 16.94 -9.44 8.31
N PHE A 276 17.45 -9.61 7.09
CA PHE A 276 18.23 -10.80 6.73
C PHE A 276 19.62 -10.76 7.39
N ARG A 277 20.34 -9.63 7.36
CA ARG A 277 21.70 -9.50 7.96
C ARG A 277 22.57 -10.73 7.63
N ASP A 278 22.65 -11.07 6.35
CA ASP A 278 23.41 -12.21 5.81
C ASP A 278 22.87 -13.60 6.18
N LYS A 279 21.67 -13.70 6.76
CA LYS A 279 20.98 -14.97 6.98
C LYS A 279 20.06 -15.31 5.83
N SER A 280 20.05 -16.59 5.45
CA SER A 280 19.05 -17.12 4.52
C SER A 280 17.64 -16.88 5.05
N ILE A 281 16.72 -16.63 4.12
CA ILE A 281 15.32 -16.54 4.44
C ILE A 281 14.81 -17.75 5.20
N TRP A 282 15.33 -18.95 4.99
CA TRP A 282 14.81 -20.13 5.67
C TRP A 282 15.20 -20.21 7.16
N THR A 283 16.25 -19.50 7.57
CA THR A 283 16.80 -19.55 8.94
C THR A 283 16.43 -18.37 9.82
N VAL A 284 15.86 -17.29 9.25
CA VAL A 284 15.47 -16.11 10.05
C VAL A 284 14.34 -16.45 11.02
N ASN A 285 14.53 -16.05 12.29
CA ASN A 285 13.62 -16.26 13.41
C ASN A 285 12.22 -15.62 13.18
N ASP A 286 11.19 -16.47 13.26
CA ASP A 286 9.78 -16.17 13.06
C ASP A 286 9.10 -15.43 14.23
N LYS A 287 9.76 -15.33 15.39
CA LYS A 287 9.27 -14.61 16.58
C LYS A 287 9.68 -13.15 16.62
N SER A 288 10.63 -12.74 15.79
CA SER A 288 11.16 -11.37 15.77
C SER A 288 10.42 -10.47 14.77
N GLY A 289 10.36 -9.16 15.05
CA GLY A 289 9.87 -8.16 14.10
C GLY A 289 8.37 -7.86 14.10
N SER A 290 7.92 -7.17 13.05
CA SER A 290 6.53 -6.71 12.95
C SER A 290 5.56 -7.88 12.77
N TRP A 291 4.29 -7.67 13.10
CA TRP A 291 3.27 -8.70 12.91
C TRP A 291 3.16 -9.16 11.45
N GLY A 292 3.20 -8.22 10.50
CA GLY A 292 3.16 -8.52 9.07
C GLY A 292 4.34 -9.37 8.61
N TRP A 293 5.55 -9.02 9.05
CA TRP A 293 6.77 -9.79 8.77
C TRP A 293 6.62 -11.25 9.20
N ARG A 294 6.27 -11.48 10.48
CA ARG A 294 6.10 -12.84 11.02
C ARG A 294 5.09 -13.66 10.22
N LYS A 295 4.00 -13.02 9.77
CA LYS A 295 2.96 -13.69 8.98
C LYS A 295 3.41 -14.02 7.56
N ILE A 296 4.24 -13.19 6.93
CA ILE A 296 4.88 -13.53 5.66
C ILE A 296 5.82 -14.74 5.85
N LEU A 297 6.60 -14.77 6.94
CA LEU A 297 7.51 -15.88 7.21
C LEU A 297 6.80 -17.22 7.41
N CYS A 298 5.61 -17.23 8.04
CA CYS A 298 4.81 -18.45 8.16
C CYS A 298 4.42 -19.06 6.79
N LEU A 299 4.45 -18.29 5.69
CA LEU A 299 4.13 -18.81 4.35
C LEU A 299 5.27 -19.64 3.74
N ARG A 300 6.48 -19.61 4.30
CA ARG A 300 7.63 -20.42 3.85
C ARG A 300 7.29 -21.89 3.73
N HIS A 301 6.66 -22.47 4.76
CA HIS A 301 6.29 -23.88 4.76
C HIS A 301 5.26 -24.24 3.69
N ALA A 302 4.40 -23.29 3.31
CA ALA A 302 3.42 -23.50 2.26
C ALA A 302 4.04 -23.34 0.86
N LEU A 303 5.08 -22.52 0.72
CA LEU A 303 5.74 -22.27 -0.56
C LEU A 303 6.84 -23.29 -0.86
N LEU A 304 7.52 -23.81 0.17
CA LEU A 304 8.66 -24.71 0.04
C LEU A 304 8.42 -25.92 -0.90
N PRO A 305 7.27 -26.63 -0.85
CA PRO A 305 7.00 -27.75 -1.77
C PRO A 305 6.84 -27.36 -3.25
N HIS A 306 6.82 -26.05 -3.54
CA HIS A 306 6.63 -25.50 -4.88
C HIS A 306 7.88 -24.77 -5.40
N ILE A 307 9.01 -24.87 -4.70
CA ILE A 307 10.27 -24.25 -5.10
C ILE A 307 11.27 -25.35 -5.44
N ASP A 308 11.84 -25.24 -6.62
CA ASP A 308 13.01 -26.02 -7.02
C ASP A 308 14.25 -25.11 -7.00
N PHE A 309 15.31 -25.58 -6.35
CA PHE A 309 16.58 -24.87 -6.30
C PHE A 309 17.47 -25.29 -7.47
N LYS A 310 17.91 -24.30 -8.25
CA LYS A 310 18.95 -24.52 -9.26
C LYS A 310 20.31 -24.25 -8.63
N ILE A 311 21.08 -25.29 -8.38
CA ILE A 311 22.43 -25.19 -7.84
C ILE A 311 23.33 -24.52 -8.89
N GLY A 312 23.89 -23.36 -8.52
CA GLY A 312 24.84 -22.59 -9.33
C GLY A 312 26.28 -22.76 -8.85
N ASP A 313 27.05 -21.67 -8.88
CA ASP A 313 28.44 -21.57 -8.42
C ASP A 313 28.60 -21.51 -6.88
N GLY A 314 27.50 -21.38 -6.13
CA GLY A 314 27.48 -21.42 -4.67
C GLY A 314 27.43 -20.05 -3.99
N ASP A 315 27.45 -18.95 -4.75
CA ASP A 315 27.44 -17.58 -4.18
C ASP A 315 26.04 -17.17 -3.64
N LEU A 316 24.98 -17.77 -4.18
CA LEU A 316 23.59 -17.43 -3.87
C LEU A 316 22.86 -18.50 -3.05
N LEU A 317 23.48 -19.66 -2.84
CA LEU A 317 22.84 -20.82 -2.22
C LEU A 317 23.73 -21.39 -1.11
N SER A 318 23.22 -21.37 0.11
CA SER A 318 23.87 -21.93 1.28
C SER A 318 23.45 -23.37 1.50
N LEU A 319 24.38 -24.31 1.30
CA LEU A 319 24.17 -25.75 1.54
C LEU A 319 23.60 -26.07 2.94
N TRP A 320 23.92 -25.25 3.94
CA TRP A 320 23.55 -25.49 5.34
C TRP A 320 22.25 -24.80 5.76
N HIS A 321 21.79 -23.83 4.98
CA HIS A 321 20.72 -22.93 5.38
C HIS A 321 19.57 -22.87 4.40
N ASP A 322 19.80 -23.27 3.15
CA ASP A 322 18.77 -23.41 2.13
C ASP A 322 18.34 -24.89 2.04
N PRO A 323 17.03 -25.16 1.81
CA PRO A 323 16.46 -26.50 1.82
C PRO A 323 16.89 -27.42 0.68
#